data_AF-A0A2J1DTH2-F1
#
_entry.id   AF-A0A2J1DTH2-F1
#
_cell.length_a   1.000
_cell.length_b   1.000
_cell.length_c   1.000
_cell.angle_alpha   90.00
_cell.angle_beta   90.00
_cell.angle_gamma   90.00
#
_symmetry.space_group_name_H-M   'P 1'
#
loop_
_entity.id
_entity.type
_entity.pdbx_description
1 polymer ?
#
loop_
_entity_poly.entity_id
_entity_poly.type
_entity_poly.pdbx_seq_one_letter_code
_entity_poly.pdbx_strand_id
1 'polypeptide(L)'
;FMIALFVLYGVYTAMIAGVERAFIAEISPQELKGTMLGLHSTIVGIALLPASAIAGVLWTSFGAEIPFVFGACLSLAAAFVLIILMKGGRHAREAC
;
A
#
# COMPACT_ATOMS: atom_id res chain seq x y z
N PHE A 1 8.01 21.15 11.18
CA PHE A 1 7.60 19.75 11.43
C PHE A 1 6.72 19.19 10.30
N MET A 2 5.57 19.79 9.99
CA MET A 2 4.65 19.29 8.93
C MET A 2 5.31 19.17 7.54
N ILE A 3 6.14 20.14 7.15
CA ILE A 3 6.86 20.10 5.86
C ILE A 3 7.80 18.89 5.78
N ALA A 4 8.49 18.54 6.87
CA ALA A 4 9.40 17.40 6.90
C ALA A 4 8.64 16.07 6.72
N LEU A 5 7.46 15.92 7.34
CA LEU A 5 6.60 14.75 7.15
C LEU A 5 6.08 14.64 5.71
N PHE A 6 5.72 15.77 5.11
CA PHE A 6 5.23 15.81 3.73
C PHE A 6 6.34 15.44 2.73
N VAL A 7 7.55 15.94 2.95
CA VAL A 7 8.73 15.57 2.15
C VAL A 7 9.03 14.08 2.29
N LEU A 8 9.06 13.55 3.52
CA LEU A 8 9.31 12.12 3.75
C LEU A 8 8.24 11.24 3.09
N TYR A 9 6.96 11.60 3.23
CA TYR A 9 5.86 10.90 2.57
C TYR A 9 5.96 10.97 1.05
N GLY A 10 6.26 12.16 0.50
CA GLY A 10 6.44 12.35 -0.94
C GLY A 10 7.60 11.50 -1.50
N VAL A 11 8.74 11.46 -0.81
CA VAL A 11 9.89 10.61 -1.19
C VAL A 11 9.50 9.13 -1.16
N TYR A 12 8.85 8.69 -0.08
CA TYR A 12 8.37 7.32 0.06
C TYR A 12 7.42 6.91 -1.09
N THR A 13 6.39 7.73 -1.35
CA THR A 13 5.41 7.44 -2.41
C THR A 13 6.05 7.46 -3.79
N ALA A 14 6.99 8.37 -4.06
CA ALA A 14 7.71 8.41 -5.34
C ALA A 14 8.53 7.14 -5.59
N MET A 15 9.19 6.62 -4.56
CA MET A 15 9.94 5.36 -4.65
C MET A 15 9.01 4.16 -4.90
N ILE A 16 7.93 4.03 -4.12
CA ILE A 16 7.00 2.89 -4.21
C ILE A 16 6.26 2.89 -5.55
N ALA A 17 5.61 4.02 -5.89
CA ALA A 17 4.74 4.09 -7.08
C ALA A 17 5.51 3.92 -8.39
N GLY A 18 6.79 4.29 -8.43
CA GLY A 18 7.66 4.07 -9.59
C GLY A 18 8.03 2.59 -9.75
N VAL A 19 8.51 1.96 -8.67
CA VAL A 19 8.94 0.56 -8.67
C VAL A 19 7.77 -0.38 -8.97
N GLU A 20 6.59 -0.12 -8.38
CA GLU A 20 5.40 -0.96 -8.59
C GLU A 20 4.95 -0.97 -10.05
N ARG A 21 4.87 0.21 -10.69
CA ARG A 21 4.50 0.31 -12.11
C ARG A 21 5.54 -0.31 -13.03
N ALA A 22 6.83 -0.16 -12.72
CA ALA A 22 7.91 -0.78 -13.48
C ALA A 22 7.83 -2.31 -13.40
N PHE A 23 7.61 -2.86 -12.20
CA PHE A 23 7.46 -4.30 -11.98
C PHE A 23 6.27 -4.88 -12.75
N ILE A 24 5.12 -4.21 -12.70
CA ILE A 24 3.92 -4.60 -13.46
C ILE A 24 4.21 -4.57 -14.98
N ALA A 25 4.94 -3.55 -15.45
CA ALA A 25 5.31 -3.45 -16.86
C ALA A 25 6.33 -4.51 -17.31
N GLU A 26 7.14 -5.05 -16.40
CA GLU A 26 8.13 -6.09 -16.69
C GLU A 26 7.50 -7.49 -16.76
N ILE A 27 6.54 -7.80 -15.89
CA ILE A 27 5.79 -9.07 -15.88
C ILE A 27 4.74 -9.17 -17.00
N SER A 28 4.35 -8.04 -17.59
CA SER A 28 3.30 -7.97 -18.62
C SER A 28 3.84 -8.27 -20.03
N PRO A 29 3.13 -9.08 -20.85
CA PRO A 29 3.48 -9.29 -22.25
C PRO A 29 3.43 -7.97 -23.05
N GLN A 30 4.35 -7.82 -24.02
CA GLN A 30 4.62 -6.56 -24.74
C GLN A 30 3.37 -5.91 -25.35
N GLU A 31 2.40 -6.71 -25.79
CA GLU A 31 1.16 -6.25 -26.42
C GLU A 31 0.08 -5.75 -25.44
N LEU A 32 0.18 -6.09 -24.14
CA LEU A 32 -0.86 -5.83 -23.13
C LEU A 32 -0.39 -4.98 -21.94
N LYS A 33 0.81 -4.38 -21.98
CA LYS A 33 1.35 -3.53 -20.91
C LYS A 33 0.41 -2.39 -20.51
N GLY A 34 -0.20 -1.73 -21.49
CA GLY A 34 -1.17 -0.64 -21.24
C GLY A 34 -2.40 -1.12 -20.47
N THR A 35 -2.92 -2.31 -20.81
CA THR A 35 -4.09 -2.90 -20.15
C THR A 35 -3.77 -3.32 -18.71
N MET A 36 -2.60 -3.89 -18.44
CA MET A 36 -2.22 -4.28 -17.07
C MET A 36 -1.99 -3.07 -16.16
N LEU A 37 -1.40 -1.98 -16.65
CA LEU A 37 -1.27 -0.73 -15.88
C LEU A 37 -2.64 -0.06 -15.64
N GLY A 38 -3.53 -0.11 -16.63
CA GLY A 38 -4.92 0.36 -16.50
C GLY A 38 -5.72 -0.47 -15.49
N LEU A 39 -5.61 -1.81 -15.54
CA LEU A 39 -6.24 -2.73 -14.60
C LEU A 39 -5.75 -2.48 -13.17
N HIS A 40 -4.44 -2.32 -12.97
CA HIS A 40 -3.87 -1.98 -11.67
C HIS A 40 -4.49 -0.69 -11.11
N SER A 41 -4.54 0.37 -11.92
CA SER A 41 -5.16 1.65 -11.51
C SER A 41 -6.66 1.50 -11.19
N THR A 42 -7.36 0.63 -11.93
CA THR A 42 -8.79 0.35 -11.72
C THR A 42 -9.01 -0.38 -10.40
N ILE A 43 -8.19 -1.40 -10.10
CA ILE A 43 -8.26 -2.15 -8.84
C ILE A 43 -7.96 -1.22 -7.66
N VAL A 44 -6.92 -0.38 -7.77
CA VAL A 44 -6.58 0.62 -6.75
C VAL A 44 -7.75 1.58 -6.53
N GLY A 45 -8.37 2.09 -7.60
CA GLY A 45 -9.54 2.96 -7.53
C GLY A 45 -10.76 2.29 -6.88
N ILE A 46 -11.06 1.04 -7.25
CA ILE A 46 -12.16 0.26 -6.66
C ILE A 46 -11.90 -0.02 -5.18
N ALA A 47 -10.65 -0.26 -4.77
CA ALA A 47 -10.30 -0.44 -3.36
C ALA A 47 -10.37 0.88 -2.55
N LEU A 48 -10.05 2.02 -3.19
CA LEU A 48 -10.14 3.35 -2.59
C LEU A 48 -11.57 3.77 -2.28
N LEU A 49 -12.56 3.35 -3.06
CA LEU A 49 -13.97 3.68 -2.84
C LEU A 49 -14.51 3.21 -1.46
N PRO A 50 -14.48 1.92 -1.10
CA PRO A 50 -14.91 1.46 0.22
C PRO A 50 -13.95 1.95 1.32
N ALA A 51 -12.66 2.09 1.05
CA ALA A 51 -11.72 2.64 2.02
C ALA A 51 -12.08 4.07 2.45
N SER A 52 -12.44 4.92 1.48
CA SER A 52 -12.88 6.28 1.73
C SER A 52 -14.23 6.33 2.47
N ALA A 53 -15.18 5.46 2.08
CA ALA A 53 -16.46 5.36 2.77
C ALA A 53 -16.29 4.94 4.25
N ILE A 54 -15.44 3.94 4.51
CA ILE A 54 -15.12 3.49 5.88
C ILE A 54 -14.42 4.61 6.66
N ALA A 55 -13.44 5.29 6.05
CA ALA A 55 -12.76 6.41 6.70
C ALA A 55 -13.72 7.56 7.05
N GLY A 56 -14.66 7.88 6.16
CA GLY A 56 -15.68 8.90 6.40
C GLY A 56 -16.64 8.52 7.52
N VAL A 57 -17.13 7.27 7.54
CA VAL A 57 -18.02 6.76 8.61
C VAL A 57 -17.33 6.72 9.97
N LEU A 58 -16.04 6.32 10.00
CA LEU A 58 -15.23 6.36 11.21
C LEU A 58 -15.01 7.80 11.70
N TRP A 59 -14.77 8.75 10.79
CA TRP A 59 -14.56 10.15 11.12
C TRP A 59 -15.84 10.82 11.67
N THR A 60 -17.00 10.54 11.09
CA THR A 60 -18.27 11.16 11.52
C THR A 60 -18.80 10.61 12.84
N SER A 61 -18.56 9.33 13.13
CA SER A 61 -19.12 8.69 14.33
C SER A 61 -18.33 9.00 15.61
N PHE A 62 -17.03 9.26 15.49
CA PHE A 62 -16.16 9.40 16.67
C PHE A 62 -15.05 10.45 16.54
N GLY A 63 -15.06 11.29 15.50
CA GLY A 63 -14.11 12.39 15.32
C GLY A 63 -12.79 12.02 14.62
N ALA A 64 -11.92 13.01 14.49
CA ALA A 64 -10.68 12.96 13.71
C ALA A 64 -9.62 11.94 14.20
N GLU A 65 -9.73 11.52 15.45
CA GLU A 65 -8.76 10.66 16.14
C GLU A 65 -8.79 9.21 15.64
N ILE A 66 -9.94 8.69 15.24
CA ILE A 66 -10.11 7.25 14.99
C ILE A 66 -9.61 6.77 13.63
N PRO A 67 -9.75 7.53 12.53
CA PRO A 67 -9.01 7.24 11.30
C PRO A 67 -7.49 7.20 11.50
N PHE A 68 -6.94 8.01 12.41
CA PHE A 68 -5.51 7.96 12.77
C PHE A 68 -5.15 6.69 13.55
N VAL A 69 -5.95 6.31 14.55
CA VAL A 69 -5.77 5.05 15.30
C VAL A 69 -5.95 3.84 14.38
N PHE A 70 -6.91 3.89 13.47
CA PHE A 70 -7.13 2.84 12.46
C PHE A 70 -5.92 2.72 11.54
N GLY A 71 -5.38 3.83 11.04
CA GLY A 71 -4.14 3.85 10.25
C GLY A 71 -2.93 3.32 11.03
N ALA A 72 -2.83 3.62 12.33
CA ALA A 72 -1.79 3.09 13.20
C ALA A 72 -1.91 1.57 13.41
N CYS A 73 -3.13 1.07 13.70
CA CYS A 73 -3.41 -0.37 13.79
C CYS A 73 -3.13 -1.09 12.48
N LEU A 74 -3.50 -0.49 11.34
CA LEU A 74 -3.27 -1.08 10.02
C LEU A 74 -1.78 -1.14 9.69
N SER A 75 -1.02 -0.10 10.04
CA SER A 75 0.46 -0.10 9.91
C SER A 75 1.11 -1.16 10.81
N LEU A 76 0.60 -1.32 12.04
CA LEU A 76 1.06 -2.34 12.97
C LEU A 76 0.77 -3.75 12.43
N ALA A 77 -0.43 -3.97 11.89
CA ALA A 77 -0.84 -5.22 11.27
C ALA A 77 0.03 -5.54 10.04
N ALA A 78 0.29 -4.55 9.18
CA ALA A 78 1.18 -4.71 8.03
C ALA A 78 2.61 -5.08 8.45
N ALA A 79 3.16 -4.41 9.47
CA ALA A 79 4.47 -4.75 10.03
C ALA A 79 4.48 -6.18 10.61
N PHE A 80 3.40 -6.59 11.28
CA PHE A 80 3.28 -7.94 11.83
C PHE A 80 3.22 -9.02 10.75
N VAL A 81 2.43 -8.80 9.70
CA VAL A 81 2.36 -9.67 8.52
C VAL A 81 3.72 -9.75 7.83
N LEU A 82 4.42 -8.63 7.67
CA LEU A 82 5.76 -8.59 7.08
C LEU A 82 6.75 -9.42 7.92
N ILE A 83 6.72 -9.28 9.24
CA ILE A 83 7.58 -10.06 10.16
C ILE A 83 7.25 -11.55 10.06
N ILE A 84 5.97 -11.94 10.01
CA ILE A 84 5.56 -13.34 9.85
C ILE A 84 6.03 -13.89 8.51
N LEU A 85 5.84 -13.13 7.42
CA LEU A 85 6.23 -13.53 6.07
C LEU A 85 7.76 -13.65 5.94
N MET A 86 8.52 -12.70 6.52
CA MET A 86 9.98 -12.76 6.57
C MET A 86 10.49 -13.88 7.49
N LYS A 87 9.76 -14.21 8.57
CA LYS A 87 10.07 -15.34 9.44
C LYS A 87 9.81 -16.68 8.74
N GLY A 88 8.80 -16.76 7.88
CA GLY A 88 8.54 -17.91 6.99
C GLY A 88 9.55 -18.04 5.85
N GLY A 89 10.13 -16.94 5.38
CA GLY A 89 11.17 -16.93 4.34
C GLY A 89 12.56 -17.41 4.80
N ARG A 90 12.82 -17.52 6.11
CA ARG A 90 14.12 -18.04 6.60
C ARG A 90 14.28 -19.55 6.42
N HIS A 91 13.20 -20.33 6.45
CA HIS A 91 13.28 -21.77 6.19
C HIS A 91 13.53 -22.12 4.71
N ALA A 92 13.28 -21.21 3.77
CA ALA A 92 13.55 -21.43 2.35
C ALA A 92 14.97 -21.00 1.92
N ARG A 93 15.71 -20.25 2.75
CA ARG A 93 17.12 -19.90 2.48
C ARG A 93 18.14 -20.83 3.17
N GLU A 94 17.72 -21.64 4.13
CA GLU A 94 18.60 -22.63 4.80
C GLU A 94 18.60 -24.01 4.09
N ALA A 95 17.83 -24.17 3.00
CA ALA A 95 17.74 -25.41 2.22
C ALA A 95 18.37 -25.31 0.81
N CYS A 96 19.30 -24.35 0.60
CA CYS A 96 20.17 -24.33 -0.58
C CYS A 96 21.62 -24.55 -0.15
#